data_AF-A0A354TBI3-F1
#
_entry.id   AF-A0A354TBI3-F1
#
_cell.length_a   1.000
_cell.length_b   1.000
_cell.length_c   1.000
_cell.angle_alpha   90.00
_cell.angle_beta   90.00
_cell.angle_gamma   90.00
#
_symmetry.space_group_name_H-M   'P 1'
#
loop_
_entity.id
_entity.type
_entity.pdbx_description
1 polymer ?
#
loop_
_entity_poly.entity_id
_entity_poly.type
_entity_poly.pdbx_seq_one_letter_code
_entity_poly.pdbx_strand_id
1 'polypeptide(L)'
;MHAAPPPEGVSDSQMQNLMAAGAGAFDTQPTSPSRQWQPPTVAQLQQALPQYEITALIARGGMGAVYKGTQKALRRAVAIKVLPPEMEDEDMQFAARFQHEAQAMAQLSHPNIVAVFEAGEVYSSPLAPREESPASVGDARTPSPGDVPADGSAKLISQEREGYRTAPLLYFVMEFIEGTDLAQLIASEGRVEAPRAIQIITAVCEALAFAHEEGIVHRDIKPSNI
;
A
#
# COMPACT_ATOMS: atom_id res chain seq x y z
N MET A 1 -13.56 17.01 -56.00
CA MET A 1 -12.90 17.41 -54.74
C MET A 1 -11.77 16.44 -54.52
N HIS A 2 -10.54 16.91 -54.76
CA HIS A 2 -9.32 16.12 -54.88
C HIS A 2 -8.61 16.16 -53.52
N ALA A 3 -8.42 15.00 -52.87
CA ALA A 3 -7.71 14.92 -51.60
C ALA A 3 -6.20 15.12 -51.86
N ALA A 4 -5.56 15.95 -51.04
CA ALA A 4 -4.14 16.24 -51.14
C ALA A 4 -3.28 14.99 -50.90
N PRO A 5 -2.14 14.82 -51.60
CA PRO A 5 -1.22 13.72 -51.34
C PRO A 5 -0.51 13.90 -49.98
N PRO A 6 -0.19 12.80 -49.28
CA PRO A 6 0.55 12.84 -48.01
C PRO A 6 2.00 13.29 -48.21
N PRO A 7 2.63 13.93 -47.20
CA PRO A 7 4.03 14.35 -47.29
C PRO A 7 4.98 13.15 -47.41
N GLU A 8 5.87 13.19 -48.38
CA GLU A 8 6.90 12.18 -48.64
C GLU A 8 7.92 12.12 -47.49
N GLY A 9 8.21 10.92 -47.00
CA GLY A 9 9.32 10.70 -46.06
C GLY A 9 9.08 9.70 -44.92
N VAL A 10 7.98 8.93 -44.91
CA VAL A 10 7.74 7.89 -43.90
C VAL A 10 7.90 6.53 -44.56
N SER A 11 8.90 5.74 -44.16
CA SER A 11 9.11 4.39 -44.68
C SER A 11 7.97 3.45 -44.26
N ASP A 12 7.71 2.38 -45.01
CA ASP A 12 6.67 1.38 -44.67
C ASP A 12 6.84 0.80 -43.25
N SER A 13 8.07 0.74 -42.75
CA SER A 13 8.37 0.35 -41.37
C SER A 13 7.93 1.36 -40.30
N GLN A 14 7.86 2.65 -40.64
CA GLN A 14 7.38 3.70 -39.74
C GLN A 14 5.84 3.77 -39.73
N MET A 15 5.16 3.36 -40.81
CA MET A 15 3.69 3.26 -40.81
C MET A 15 3.18 2.02 -40.06
N GLN A 16 3.97 0.93 -40.04
CA GLN A 16 3.68 -0.26 -39.22
C GLN A 16 3.74 0.04 -37.71
N ASN A 17 4.66 0.92 -37.28
CA ASN A 17 4.80 1.31 -35.86
C ASN A 17 3.71 2.27 -35.39
N LEU A 18 3.09 3.04 -36.29
CA LEU A 18 2.01 3.98 -35.94
C LEU A 18 0.63 3.30 -35.82
N MET A 19 0.45 2.12 -36.44
CA MET A 19 -0.72 1.25 -36.23
C MET A 19 -0.58 0.33 -35.00
N ALA A 20 0.63 0.16 -34.44
CA ALA A 20 0.86 -0.60 -33.21
C ALA A 20 0.67 0.25 -31.92
N ALA A 21 0.59 1.57 -32.03
CA ALA A 21 0.39 2.49 -30.89
C ALA A 21 -1.09 2.68 -30.49
N GLY A 22 -1.99 1.85 -31.02
CA GLY A 22 -3.44 1.95 -30.84
C GLY A 22 -4.09 0.63 -30.42
N ALA A 23 -3.43 -0.16 -29.57
CA ALA A 23 -4.03 -1.26 -28.80
C ALA A 23 -2.96 -1.84 -27.88
N GLY A 24 -2.69 -1.16 -26.76
CA GLY A 24 -1.94 -1.75 -25.65
C GLY A 24 -2.81 -2.79 -24.94
N ALA A 25 -3.03 -3.93 -25.60
CA ALA A 25 -3.34 -5.17 -24.93
C ALA A 25 -2.17 -5.43 -23.97
N PHE A 26 -2.43 -5.31 -22.66
CA PHE A 26 -1.52 -5.87 -21.68
C PHE A 26 -1.53 -7.37 -21.89
N ASP A 27 -0.49 -7.84 -22.57
CA ASP A 27 -0.08 -9.23 -22.63
C ASP A 27 0.02 -9.74 -21.19
N THR A 28 -0.97 -10.54 -20.79
CA THR A 28 -1.05 -11.17 -19.48
C THR A 28 -0.03 -12.30 -19.42
N GLN A 29 1.24 -11.95 -19.29
CA GLN A 29 2.17 -12.84 -18.61
C GLN A 29 1.86 -12.77 -17.12
N PRO A 30 1.63 -13.91 -16.43
CA PRO A 30 1.39 -13.92 -15.00
C PRO A 30 2.70 -13.48 -14.32
N THR A 31 2.79 -12.19 -14.00
CA THR A 31 3.77 -11.70 -13.04
C THR A 31 3.54 -12.47 -11.74
N SER A 32 4.65 -12.96 -11.19
CA SER A 32 4.78 -13.86 -10.05
C SER A 32 3.69 -13.70 -8.99
N PRO A 33 3.26 -14.79 -8.31
CA PRO A 33 2.21 -14.72 -7.31
C PRO A 33 2.60 -13.65 -6.31
N SER A 34 1.83 -12.56 -6.26
CA SER A 34 1.93 -11.57 -5.20
C SER A 34 1.96 -12.36 -3.90
N ARG A 35 3.09 -12.32 -3.20
CA ARG A 35 3.24 -12.89 -1.86
C ARG A 35 2.03 -12.32 -1.12
N GLN A 36 1.00 -13.14 -0.84
CA GLN A 36 -0.28 -12.63 -0.36
C GLN A 36 -0.02 -12.02 1.02
N TRP A 37 0.26 -10.72 1.04
CA TRP A 37 0.49 -10.01 2.28
C TRP A 37 -0.80 -10.11 3.07
N GLN A 38 -0.69 -10.70 4.26
CA GLN A 38 -1.80 -10.81 5.18
C GLN A 38 -1.73 -9.58 6.08
N PRO A 39 -2.74 -8.71 6.01
CA PRO A 39 -2.76 -7.53 6.86
C PRO A 39 -2.93 -7.96 8.33
N PRO A 40 -2.43 -7.16 9.30
CA PRO A 40 -2.60 -7.46 10.71
C PRO A 40 -4.08 -7.68 11.08
N THR A 41 -4.34 -8.60 12.01
CA THR A 41 -5.67 -8.66 12.62
C THR A 41 -5.96 -7.38 13.40
N VAL A 42 -7.25 -7.09 13.65
CA VAL A 42 -7.65 -5.97 14.51
C VAL A 42 -6.92 -6.01 15.87
N ALA A 43 -6.78 -7.19 16.48
CA ALA A 43 -6.08 -7.34 17.75
C ALA A 43 -4.59 -7.02 17.65
N GLN A 44 -3.92 -7.49 16.59
CA GLN A 44 -2.49 -7.19 16.35
C GLN A 44 -2.28 -5.68 16.11
N LEU A 45 -3.12 -5.07 15.29
CA LEU A 45 -3.03 -3.62 15.04
C LEU A 45 -3.37 -2.81 16.29
N GLN A 46 -4.34 -3.26 17.09
CA GLN A 46 -4.71 -2.62 18.35
C GLN A 46 -3.56 -2.63 19.35
N GLN A 47 -2.77 -3.70 19.38
CA GLN A 47 -1.57 -3.77 20.22
C GLN A 47 -0.48 -2.79 19.74
N ALA A 48 -0.31 -2.65 18.43
CA ALA A 48 0.66 -1.74 17.84
C ALA A 48 0.26 -0.26 17.98
N LEU A 49 -1.03 0.03 18.01
CA LEU A 49 -1.60 1.39 18.02
C LEU A 49 -2.55 1.60 19.23
N PRO A 50 -2.02 1.62 20.47
CA PRO A 50 -2.82 1.69 21.69
C PRO A 50 -3.59 3.00 21.89
N GLN A 51 -3.20 4.07 21.19
CA GLN A 51 -3.87 5.38 21.20
C GLN A 51 -5.19 5.39 20.42
N TYR A 52 -5.45 4.34 19.63
CA TYR A 52 -6.69 4.14 18.90
C TYR A 52 -7.50 2.99 19.53
N GLU A 53 -8.82 3.02 19.35
CA GLU A 53 -9.72 1.89 19.56
C GLU A 53 -10.12 1.37 18.20
N ILE A 54 -9.55 0.24 17.79
CA ILE A 54 -9.72 -0.33 16.43
C ILE A 54 -10.86 -1.33 16.46
N THR A 55 -11.86 -1.10 15.60
CA THR A 55 -13.14 -1.81 15.66
C THR A 55 -13.30 -2.85 14.57
N ALA A 56 -12.83 -2.57 13.36
CA ALA A 56 -13.01 -3.46 12.22
C ALA A 56 -11.95 -3.23 11.12
N LEU A 57 -11.60 -4.29 10.39
CA LEU A 57 -10.99 -4.19 9.06
C LEU A 57 -12.12 -3.93 8.05
N ILE A 58 -12.07 -2.79 7.35
CA ILE A 58 -13.14 -2.36 6.43
C ILE A 58 -12.81 -2.62 4.95
N ALA A 59 -11.52 -2.63 4.58
CA ALA A 59 -11.10 -2.89 3.21
C ALA A 59 -9.70 -3.52 3.14
N ARG A 60 -9.44 -4.30 2.08
CA ARG A 60 -8.13 -4.86 1.74
C ARG A 60 -7.94 -4.84 0.23
N GLY A 61 -6.73 -4.48 -0.22
CA GLY A 61 -6.34 -4.54 -1.63
C GLY A 61 -4.82 -4.60 -1.80
N GLY A 62 -4.34 -4.47 -3.04
CA GLY A 62 -2.91 -4.49 -3.34
C GLY A 62 -2.10 -3.36 -2.67
N MET A 63 -2.75 -2.23 -2.37
CA MET A 63 -2.10 -1.05 -1.78
C MET A 63 -2.23 -0.96 -0.25
N GLY A 64 -2.71 -2.02 0.41
CA GLY A 64 -2.85 -2.03 1.87
C GLY A 64 -4.20 -2.51 2.39
N ALA A 65 -4.38 -2.31 3.69
CA ALA A 65 -5.59 -2.65 4.44
C ALA A 65 -6.06 -1.43 5.23
N VAL A 66 -7.37 -1.19 5.25
CA VAL A 66 -7.97 -0.06 5.93
C VAL A 66 -8.83 -0.54 7.08
N TYR A 67 -8.69 0.08 8.24
CA TYR A 67 -9.39 -0.23 9.47
C TYR A 67 -10.21 0.96 9.94
N LYS A 68 -11.37 0.69 10.53
CA LYS A 68 -12.15 1.69 11.26
C LYS A 68 -11.71 1.71 12.72
N GLY A 69 -11.49 2.90 13.27
CA GLY A 69 -11.21 3.06 14.69
C GLY A 69 -11.66 4.42 15.23
N THR A 70 -11.40 4.63 16.51
CA THR A 70 -11.59 5.91 17.21
C THR A 70 -10.29 6.33 17.86
N GLN A 71 -9.84 7.57 17.63
CA GLN A 71 -8.70 8.11 18.37
C GLN A 71 -9.15 8.50 19.79
N LYS A 72 -8.55 7.88 20.81
CA LYS A 72 -9.02 8.00 22.21
C LYS A 72 -8.97 9.43 22.75
N ALA A 73 -7.88 10.14 22.46
CA ALA A 73 -7.65 11.48 23.00
C ALA A 73 -8.69 12.51 22.54
N LEU A 74 -9.08 12.46 21.27
CA LEU A 74 -10.03 13.40 20.67
C LEU A 74 -11.45 12.82 20.51
N ARG A 75 -11.64 11.53 20.83
CA ARG A 75 -12.88 10.76 20.59
C ARG A 75 -13.42 10.94 19.17
N ARG A 76 -12.52 10.99 18.18
CA ARG A 76 -12.88 11.14 16.77
C ARG A 76 -12.80 9.81 16.04
N ALA A 77 -13.75 9.55 15.14
CA ALA A 77 -13.68 8.42 14.22
C ALA A 77 -12.55 8.63 13.21
N VAL A 78 -11.82 7.55 12.90
CA VAL A 78 -10.70 7.56 11.96
C VAL A 78 -10.68 6.31 11.10
N ALA A 79 -10.18 6.45 9.88
CA ALA A 79 -9.75 5.35 9.05
C ALA A 79 -8.23 5.21 9.18
N ILE A 80 -7.74 4.00 9.39
CA ILE A 80 -6.31 3.69 9.53
C ILE A 80 -5.92 2.81 8.35
N LYS A 81 -5.11 3.32 7.42
CA LYS A 81 -4.62 2.56 6.28
C LYS A 81 -3.22 2.05 6.58
N VAL A 82 -3.03 0.74 6.59
CA VAL A 82 -1.74 0.07 6.78
C VAL A 82 -1.24 -0.42 5.43
N LEU A 83 0.03 -0.13 5.12
CA LEU A 83 0.68 -0.54 3.89
C LEU A 83 1.40 -1.88 4.11
N PRO A 84 1.52 -2.73 3.07
CA PRO A 84 2.36 -3.92 3.14
C PRO A 84 3.81 -3.52 3.45
N PRO A 85 4.56 -4.33 4.22
CA PRO A 85 5.98 -4.10 4.39
C PRO A 85 6.65 -4.24 3.02
N GLU A 86 7.40 -3.25 2.60
CA GLU A 86 8.20 -3.36 1.39
C GLU A 86 9.31 -4.40 1.61
N MET A 87 9.46 -5.32 0.66
CA MET A 87 10.45 -6.40 0.70
C MET A 87 11.67 -6.08 -0.14
N GLU A 88 12.02 -4.80 -0.25
CA GLU A 88 13.25 -4.38 -0.92
C GLU A 88 14.27 -4.00 0.14
N ASP A 89 15.26 -4.88 0.32
CA ASP A 89 16.30 -4.84 1.37
C ASP A 89 17.20 -3.58 1.31
N GLU A 90 16.96 -2.60 0.44
CA GLU A 90 17.94 -1.54 0.14
C GLU A 90 17.45 -0.08 0.23
N ASP A 91 16.15 0.21 0.28
CA ASP A 91 15.69 1.60 0.15
C ASP A 91 15.37 2.28 1.49
N MET A 92 16.42 2.72 2.20
CA MET A 92 16.34 3.81 3.20
C MET A 92 15.66 5.09 2.65
N GLN A 93 15.49 5.17 1.33
CA GLN A 93 14.79 6.24 0.62
C GLN A 93 13.26 6.10 0.65
N PHE A 94 12.71 4.90 0.81
CA PHE A 94 11.27 4.70 0.75
C PHE A 94 10.55 5.34 1.93
N ALA A 95 11.01 5.07 3.16
CA ALA A 95 10.44 5.71 4.36
C ALA A 95 10.52 7.24 4.26
N ALA A 96 11.61 7.78 3.71
CA ALA A 96 11.75 9.22 3.47
C ALA A 96 10.73 9.75 2.44
N ARG A 97 10.50 9.03 1.33
CA ARG A 97 9.47 9.37 0.33
C ARG A 97 8.06 9.29 0.92
N PHE A 98 7.76 8.24 1.68
CA PHE A 98 6.51 8.08 2.39
C PHE A 98 6.24 9.25 3.33
N GLN A 99 7.22 9.62 4.16
CA GLN A 99 7.08 10.75 5.08
C GLN A 99 6.87 12.07 4.33
N HIS A 100 7.58 12.26 3.21
CA HIS A 100 7.41 13.46 2.38
C HIS A 100 6.00 13.54 1.76
N GLU A 101 5.51 12.44 1.20
CA GLU A 101 4.16 12.34 0.64
C GLU A 101 3.09 12.52 1.73
N ALA A 102 3.29 11.92 2.91
CA ALA A 102 2.42 12.07 4.05
C ALA A 102 2.31 13.52 4.53
N GLN A 103 3.44 14.21 4.61
CA GLN A 103 3.48 15.60 5.05
C GLN A 103 2.78 16.53 4.05
N ALA A 104 2.90 16.26 2.75
CA ALA A 104 2.17 16.99 1.72
C ALA A 104 0.65 16.78 1.86
N MET A 105 0.21 15.53 2.04
CA MET A 105 -1.22 15.22 2.22
C MET A 105 -1.81 15.79 3.52
N ALA A 106 -1.04 15.80 4.62
CA ALA A 106 -1.50 16.32 5.91
C ALA A 106 -1.72 17.85 5.93
N GLN A 107 -1.16 18.57 4.94
CA GLN A 107 -1.37 20.00 4.77
C GLN A 107 -2.62 20.33 3.95
N LEU A 108 -3.21 19.34 3.26
CA LEU A 108 -4.43 19.56 2.49
C LEU A 108 -5.64 19.71 3.42
N SER A 109 -6.33 20.84 3.29
CA SER A 109 -7.58 21.11 3.99
C SER A 109 -8.61 21.63 2.99
N HIS A 110 -9.45 20.72 2.48
CA HIS A 110 -10.47 21.04 1.49
C HIS A 110 -11.73 20.19 1.75
N PRO A 111 -12.96 20.73 1.62
CA PRO A 111 -14.19 20.00 1.94
C PRO A 111 -14.41 18.72 1.10
N ASN A 112 -13.83 18.66 -0.09
CA ASN A 112 -13.92 17.51 -1.00
C ASN A 112 -12.63 16.64 -1.01
N ILE A 113 -11.74 16.79 -0.02
CA ILE A 113 -10.54 15.96 0.15
C ILE A 113 -10.57 15.34 1.55
N VAL A 114 -10.42 14.03 1.63
CA VAL A 114 -10.30 13.32 2.90
C VAL A 114 -9.05 13.80 3.64
N ALA A 115 -9.24 14.34 4.84
CA ALA A 115 -8.14 14.86 5.63
C ALA A 115 -7.23 13.73 6.16
N VAL A 116 -5.92 13.87 5.96
CA VAL A 116 -4.90 13.03 6.59
C VAL A 116 -4.46 13.68 7.89
N PHE A 117 -4.63 12.97 9.01
CA PHE A 117 -4.30 13.50 10.33
C PHE A 117 -2.89 13.16 10.79
N GLU A 118 -2.41 11.99 10.41
CA GLU A 118 -1.13 11.46 10.88
C GLU A 118 -0.63 10.40 9.89
N ALA A 119 0.68 10.27 9.78
CA ALA A 119 1.32 9.10 9.20
C ALA A 119 2.47 8.66 10.09
N GLY A 120 2.77 7.37 10.10
CA GLY A 120 3.81 6.84 10.96
C GLY A 120 4.20 5.41 10.60
N GLU A 121 5.03 4.84 11.47
CA GLU A 121 5.51 3.47 11.38
C GLU A 121 5.28 2.74 12.70
N VAL A 122 4.89 1.47 12.63
CA VAL A 122 4.76 0.60 13.81
C VAL A 122 5.32 -0.79 13.52
N TYR A 123 5.86 -1.42 14.55
CA TYR A 123 6.24 -2.83 14.47
C TYR A 123 5.05 -3.67 14.93
N SER A 124 4.50 -4.50 14.03
CA SER A 124 3.62 -5.57 14.48
C SER A 124 4.47 -6.57 15.27
N SER A 125 4.02 -6.95 16.47
CA SER A 125 4.65 -8.00 17.27
C SER A 125 4.97 -9.21 16.38
N PRO A 126 6.12 -9.87 16.55
CA PRO A 126 6.54 -10.94 15.65
C PRO A 126 5.41 -11.94 15.46
N LEU A 127 5.14 -12.28 14.19
CA LEU A 127 4.34 -13.44 13.82
C LEU A 127 4.76 -14.58 14.74
N ALA A 128 3.80 -15.22 15.41
CA ALA A 128 4.08 -16.42 16.19
C ALA A 128 5.00 -17.33 15.33
N PRO A 129 6.07 -17.90 15.91
CA PRO A 129 6.97 -18.75 15.15
C PRO A 129 6.14 -19.73 14.34
N ARG A 130 6.42 -19.85 13.03
CA ARG A 130 5.84 -20.96 12.26
C ARG A 130 6.15 -22.21 13.07
N GLU A 131 5.13 -22.95 13.47
CA GLU A 131 5.34 -24.31 13.98
C GLU A 131 6.05 -25.05 12.86
N GLU A 132 7.36 -25.23 13.02
CA GLU A 132 8.12 -26.13 12.17
C GLU A 132 7.50 -27.51 12.38
N SER A 133 6.80 -27.98 11.34
CA SER A 133 6.30 -29.34 11.29
C SER A 133 7.48 -30.28 11.62
N PRO A 134 7.39 -31.15 12.63
CA PRO A 134 8.51 -32.02 13.00
C PRO A 134 8.58 -33.20 12.02
N ALA A 135 9.08 -32.93 10.81
CA ALA A 135 9.48 -33.92 9.81
C ALA A 135 10.33 -33.15 8.76
N SER A 136 11.64 -33.29 8.67
CA SER A 136 12.48 -34.48 8.82
C SER A 136 13.89 -34.07 9.27
N VAL A 137 14.31 -34.55 10.43
CA VAL A 137 15.73 -34.58 10.80
C VAL A 137 16.37 -35.66 9.92
N GLY A 138 16.89 -35.25 8.77
CA GLY A 138 17.79 -36.05 7.96
C GLY A 138 19.21 -35.94 8.52
N ASP A 139 19.71 -37.04 9.08
CA ASP A 139 21.12 -37.37 9.32
C ASP A 139 22.08 -36.22 9.70
N ALA A 140 21.90 -35.66 10.90
CA ALA A 140 23.02 -35.03 11.60
C ALA A 140 23.80 -36.13 12.35
N ARG A 141 24.98 -36.48 11.84
CA ARG A 141 25.94 -37.34 12.56
C ARG A 141 26.18 -36.78 13.97
N THR A 142 25.96 -37.61 14.99
CA THR A 142 26.47 -37.38 16.35
C THR A 142 28.00 -37.19 16.31
N PRO A 143 28.55 -36.06 16.80
CA PRO A 143 29.98 -35.95 16.97
C PRO A 143 30.43 -36.83 18.13
N SER A 144 31.45 -37.65 17.90
CA SER A 144 32.12 -38.48 18.91
C SER A 144 32.87 -37.60 19.93
N PRO A 145 33.00 -38.03 21.19
CA PRO A 145 33.74 -37.29 22.22
C PRO A 145 35.25 -37.48 21.97
N GLY A 146 35.85 -36.59 21.17
CA GLY A 146 37.27 -36.67 20.83
C GLY A 146 37.86 -35.44 20.13
N ASP A 147 37.04 -34.61 19.50
CA ASP A 147 37.52 -33.45 18.74
C ASP A 147 37.18 -32.12 19.46
N VAL A 148 37.86 -31.87 20.59
CA VAL A 148 37.91 -30.54 21.21
C VAL A 148 39.34 -30.02 21.10
N PRO A 149 39.62 -28.96 20.30
CA PRO A 149 40.93 -28.35 20.31
C PRO A 149 41.18 -27.64 21.64
N ALA A 150 42.36 -27.87 22.21
CA ALA A 150 42.79 -27.39 23.53
C ALA A 150 43.32 -25.95 23.49
N ASP A 151 42.57 -25.01 22.91
CA ASP A 151 42.83 -23.59 23.08
C ASP A 151 41.59 -22.91 23.67
N GLY A 152 41.80 -22.22 24.79
CA GLY A 152 40.77 -21.62 25.63
C GLY A 152 40.18 -20.33 25.05
N SER A 153 39.78 -20.31 23.79
CA SER A 153 39.07 -19.18 23.16
C SER A 153 37.54 -19.32 23.25
N ALA A 154 37.03 -19.80 24.37
CA ALA A 154 35.59 -19.84 24.66
C ALA A 154 35.14 -18.52 25.32
N LYS A 155 35.27 -17.40 24.60
CA LYS A 155 34.69 -16.10 25.02
C LYS A 155 34.55 -15.15 23.84
N LEU A 156 33.56 -15.42 23.00
CA LEU A 156 32.66 -14.43 22.39
C LEU A 156 31.67 -15.20 21.51
N ILE A 157 30.82 -16.00 22.15
CA ILE A 157 29.50 -16.27 21.56
C ILE A 157 28.69 -15.02 21.91
N SER A 158 28.99 -13.93 21.21
CA SER A 158 28.16 -12.74 21.21
C SER A 158 26.78 -13.21 20.80
N GLN A 159 25.85 -13.08 21.74
CA GLN A 159 24.43 -13.25 21.57
C GLN A 159 23.92 -12.25 20.52
N GLU A 160 24.15 -12.51 19.25
CA GLU A 160 23.25 -12.06 18.20
C GLU A 160 22.16 -13.11 18.13
N ARG A 161 21.21 -12.99 19.07
CA ARG A 161 19.85 -13.43 18.79
C ARG A 161 19.45 -12.62 17.55
N GLU A 162 19.63 -13.22 16.38
CA GLU A 162 19.09 -12.82 15.08
C GLU A 162 17.56 -12.87 15.19
N GLY A 163 17.01 -12.02 16.05
CA GLY A 163 15.59 -11.85 16.28
C GLY A 163 15.08 -11.11 15.08
N TYR A 164 14.63 -11.88 14.10
CA TYR A 164 13.74 -11.53 12.99
C TYR A 164 13.26 -10.07 13.11
N ARG A 165 14.02 -9.11 12.56
CA ARG A 165 13.55 -7.72 12.50
C ARG A 165 12.40 -7.71 11.50
N THR A 166 11.17 -7.81 12.00
CA THR A 166 9.99 -7.57 11.18
C THR A 166 10.09 -6.15 10.64
N ALA A 167 10.08 -5.99 9.31
CA ALA A 167 10.03 -4.68 8.68
C ALA A 167 8.87 -3.85 9.29
N PRO A 168 9.07 -2.55 9.55
CA PRO A 168 8.02 -1.71 10.09
C PRO A 168 6.83 -1.66 9.13
N LEU A 169 5.63 -1.61 9.69
CA LEU A 169 4.40 -1.35 8.96
C LEU A 169 4.20 0.16 8.91
N LEU A 170 4.12 0.71 7.71
CA LEU A 170 3.75 2.11 7.50
C LEU A 170 2.23 2.26 7.56
N TYR A 171 1.76 3.37 8.12
CA TYR A 171 0.33 3.65 8.22
C TYR A 171 -0.02 5.13 8.03
N PHE A 172 -1.23 5.36 7.54
CA PHE A 172 -1.92 6.66 7.55
C PHE A 172 -3.13 6.60 8.48
N VAL A 173 -3.37 7.70 9.19
CA VAL A 173 -4.61 7.97 9.91
C VAL A 173 -5.31 9.11 9.19
N MET A 174 -6.54 8.87 8.76
CA MET A 174 -7.33 9.82 7.99
C MET A 174 -8.75 9.91 8.54
N GLU A 175 -9.48 10.91 8.09
CA GLU A 175 -10.90 11.05 8.37
C GLU A 175 -11.66 9.78 7.97
N PHE A 176 -12.57 9.34 8.84
CA PHE A 176 -13.49 8.27 8.50
C PHE A 176 -14.74 8.85 7.85
N ILE A 177 -14.96 8.51 6.58
CA ILE A 177 -16.14 8.93 5.83
C ILE A 177 -17.25 7.88 6.02
N GLU A 178 -18.36 8.29 6.61
CA GLU A 178 -19.58 7.48 6.66
C GLU A 178 -20.32 7.59 5.34
N GLY A 179 -20.30 6.54 4.53
CA GLY A 179 -20.96 6.55 3.23
C GLY A 179 -20.62 5.35 2.34
N THR A 180 -20.89 5.53 1.05
CA THR A 180 -20.54 4.63 -0.04
C THR A 180 -19.54 5.31 -0.96
N ASP A 181 -18.67 4.53 -1.58
CA ASP A 181 -17.86 5.03 -2.70
C ASP A 181 -18.71 5.03 -4.00
N LEU A 182 -18.22 5.76 -5.02
CA LEU A 182 -18.89 5.88 -6.32
C LEU A 182 -18.95 4.53 -7.08
N ALA A 183 -17.98 3.63 -6.88
CA ALA A 183 -18.03 2.30 -7.49
C ALA A 183 -19.21 1.48 -6.95
N GLN A 184 -19.43 1.49 -5.65
CA GLN A 184 -20.55 0.85 -4.97
C GLN A 184 -21.88 1.53 -5.32
N LEU A 185 -21.90 2.85 -5.46
CA LEU A 185 -23.08 3.59 -5.91
C LEU A 185 -23.49 3.13 -7.32
N ILE A 186 -22.54 3.08 -8.25
CA ILE A 186 -22.78 2.63 -9.63
C ILE A 186 -23.21 1.15 -9.64
N ALA A 187 -22.60 0.31 -8.81
CA ALA A 187 -22.95 -1.11 -8.74
C ALA A 187 -24.38 -1.33 -8.21
N SER A 188 -24.85 -0.48 -7.28
CA SER A 188 -26.17 -0.62 -6.64
C SER A 188 -27.29 0.06 -7.42
N GLU A 189 -27.08 1.26 -7.96
CA GLU A 189 -28.10 2.05 -8.66
C GLU A 189 -28.01 1.95 -10.20
N GLY A 190 -26.92 1.38 -10.73
CA GLY A 190 -26.64 1.38 -12.16
C GLY A 190 -26.07 2.71 -12.62
N ARG A 191 -26.70 3.37 -13.60
CA ARG A 191 -26.21 4.67 -14.09
C ARG A 191 -26.60 5.77 -13.12
N VAL A 192 -25.62 6.54 -12.67
CA VAL A 192 -25.85 7.78 -11.93
C VAL A 192 -26.51 8.81 -12.85
N GLU A 193 -27.62 9.40 -12.40
CA GLU A 193 -28.34 10.42 -13.19
C GLU A 193 -27.47 11.66 -13.44
N ALA A 194 -27.65 12.28 -14.60
CA ALA A 194 -26.81 13.38 -15.06
C ALA A 194 -26.66 14.53 -14.04
N PRO A 195 -27.72 15.01 -13.34
CA PRO A 195 -27.56 16.06 -12.33
C PRO A 195 -26.64 15.66 -11.18
N ARG A 196 -26.76 14.42 -10.67
CA ARG A 196 -25.94 13.90 -9.59
C ARG A 196 -24.50 13.65 -10.05
N ALA A 197 -24.32 13.14 -11.26
CA ALA A 197 -23.00 12.96 -11.86
C ALA A 197 -22.26 14.30 -12.02
N ILE A 198 -22.94 15.36 -12.47
CA ILE A 198 -22.37 16.71 -12.57
C ILE A 198 -21.90 17.20 -11.20
N GLN A 199 -22.72 17.06 -10.15
CA GLN A 199 -22.34 17.47 -8.79
C GLN A 199 -21.08 16.75 -8.30
N ILE A 200 -21.00 15.43 -8.49
CA ILE A 200 -19.84 14.62 -8.09
C ILE A 200 -18.59 15.08 -8.86
N ILE A 201 -18.68 15.20 -10.19
CA ILE A 201 -17.53 15.59 -11.01
C ILE A 201 -17.08 17.02 -10.70
N THR A 202 -18.00 17.96 -10.45
CA THR A 202 -17.65 19.31 -10.02
C THR A 202 -16.86 19.28 -8.70
N ALA A 203 -17.34 18.55 -7.69
CA ALA A 203 -16.66 18.42 -6.41
C ALA A 203 -15.25 17.78 -6.54
N VAL A 204 -15.11 16.76 -7.39
CA VAL A 204 -13.83 16.12 -7.70
C VAL A 204 -12.89 17.10 -8.41
N CYS A 205 -13.38 17.87 -9.37
CA CYS A 205 -12.57 18.88 -10.07
C CYS A 205 -12.08 19.98 -9.12
N GLU A 206 -12.93 20.44 -8.19
CA GLU A 206 -12.54 21.41 -7.15
C GLU A 206 -11.44 20.85 -6.24
N ALA A 207 -11.59 19.60 -5.78
CA ALA A 207 -10.57 18.91 -4.99
C ALA A 207 -9.24 18.77 -5.75
N LEU A 208 -9.29 18.36 -7.01
CA LEU A 208 -8.10 18.20 -7.84
C LEU A 208 -7.42 19.53 -8.14
N ALA A 209 -8.19 20.59 -8.41
CA ALA A 209 -7.66 21.93 -8.61
C ALA A 209 -6.87 22.38 -7.39
N PHE A 210 -7.46 22.25 -6.19
CA PHE A 210 -6.79 22.55 -4.93
C PHE A 210 -5.52 21.72 -4.72
N ALA A 211 -5.58 20.40 -4.92
CA ALA A 211 -4.40 19.53 -4.79
C ALA A 211 -3.28 19.92 -5.76
N HIS A 212 -3.61 20.29 -7.00
CA HIS A 212 -2.63 20.71 -7.99
C HIS A 212 -1.99 22.06 -7.65
N GLU A 213 -2.74 23.00 -7.06
CA GLU A 213 -2.20 24.28 -6.57
C GLU A 213 -1.13 24.05 -5.48
N GLU A 214 -1.32 23.03 -4.65
CA GLU A 214 -0.37 22.57 -3.63
C GLU A 214 0.73 21.65 -4.20
N GLY A 215 0.78 21.47 -5.53
CA GLY A 215 1.80 20.65 -6.21
C GLY A 215 1.62 19.14 -6.06
N ILE A 216 0.46 18.68 -5.60
CA ILE A 216 0.15 17.27 -5.37
C ILE A 216 -0.63 16.69 -6.55
N VAL A 217 -0.19 15.53 -7.05
CA VAL A 217 -0.88 14.79 -8.11
C VAL A 217 -1.41 13.48 -7.53
N HIS A 218 -2.72 13.24 -7.60
CA HIS A 218 -3.35 12.06 -6.98
C HIS A 218 -2.93 10.72 -7.62
N ARG A 219 -2.75 10.68 -8.94
CA ARG A 219 -2.28 9.50 -9.74
C ARG A 219 -3.15 8.23 -9.73
N ASP A 220 -4.20 8.16 -8.92
CA ASP A 220 -5.09 6.99 -8.77
C ASP A 220 -6.56 7.41 -8.66
N ILE A 221 -7.01 8.31 -9.54
CA ILE A 221 -8.42 8.71 -9.57
C ILE A 221 -9.25 7.59 -10.21
N LYS A 222 -10.16 7.02 -9.41
CA LYS A 222 -11.10 5.97 -9.80
C LYS A 222 -12.34 6.00 -8.92
N PRO A 223 -13.47 5.41 -9.35
CA PRO A 223 -14.72 5.46 -8.59
C PRO A 223 -14.65 4.89 -7.15
N SER A 224 -13.72 3.99 -6.84
CA SER A 224 -13.55 3.49 -5.46
C SER A 224 -12.74 4.42 -4.55
N ASN A 225 -12.23 5.53 -5.08
CA ASN A 225 -11.53 6.58 -4.33
C ASN A 225 -12.34 7.90 -4.30
N ILE A 226 -13.62 7.87 -4.70
CA ILE A 226 -14.55 9.00 -4.73
C ILE A 226 -15.77 8.66 -3.88
#